data_AF-A0A2G6ICS3-F1
#
_entry.id   AF-A0A2G6ICS3-F1
#
_cell.length_a   1.000
_cell.length_b   1.000
_cell.length_c   1.000
_cell.angle_alpha   90.00
_cell.angle_beta   90.00
_cell.angle_gamma   90.00
#
_symmetry.space_group_name_H-M   'P 1'
#
loop_
_entity.id
_entity.type
_entity.pdbx_description
1 polymer ?
#
loop_
_entity_poly.entity_id
_entity_poly.type
_entity_poly.pdbx_seq_one_letter_code
_entity_poly.pdbx_strand_id
1 'polypeptide(L)' 'PWTIVKSNDKKRARLEAMRHVLSTLDYPDKDPAVACAPDPLIIGHASQVIHGSDHILGASLHPEHRRSS' A
#
# COMPACT_ATOMS: atom_id res chain seq x y z
N PRO A 1 -7.79 -2.33 -4.84
CA PRO A 1 -6.79 -2.93 -3.92
C PRO A 1 -6.15 -1.80 -3.09
N TRP A 2 -5.83 -2.03 -1.83
CA TRP A 2 -5.20 -1.02 -0.96
C TRP A 2 -3.69 -1.28 -0.81
N THR A 3 -2.88 -0.23 -0.95
CA THR A 3 -1.41 -0.26 -0.81
C THR A 3 -1.00 0.52 0.43
N ILE A 4 -0.16 -0.08 1.28
CA ILE A 4 0.33 0.49 2.54
C ILE A 4 1.78 0.94 2.34
N VAL A 5 2.11 2.15 2.75
CA VAL A 5 3.47 2.73 2.61
C VAL A 5 4.03 3.09 3.99
N LYS A 6 5.12 2.44 4.40
CA LYS A 6 5.83 2.78 5.65
C LYS A 6 6.49 4.15 5.51
N SER A 7 6.08 5.09 6.35
CA SER A 7 6.41 6.52 6.18
C SER A 7 7.41 7.09 7.20
N ASN A 8 8.19 6.22 7.87
CA ASN A 8 9.24 6.66 8.81
C ASN A 8 10.30 7.52 8.12
N ASP A 9 10.70 7.15 6.90
CA ASP A 9 11.45 8.02 6.00
C ASP A 9 10.50 8.61 4.95
N LYS A 10 10.08 9.86 5.17
CA LYS A 10 9.15 10.57 4.30
C LYS A 10 9.68 10.78 2.89
N LYS A 11 11.00 10.91 2.70
CA LYS A 11 11.58 11.11 1.36
C LYS A 11 11.51 9.81 0.57
N ARG A 12 11.95 8.70 1.19
CA ARG A 12 11.87 7.37 0.58
C ARG A 12 10.43 6.95 0.32
N ALA A 13 9.51 7.17 1.27
CA ALA A 13 8.10 6.82 1.11
C ALA A 13 7.44 7.46 -0.12
N ARG A 14 7.76 8.73 -0.40
CA ARG A 14 7.22 9.44 -1.57
C ARG A 14 7.73 8.86 -2.88
N LEU A 15 9.05 8.60 -2.96
CA LEU A 15 9.67 8.02 -4.15
C LEU A 15 9.10 6.63 -4.43
N GLU A 16 9.03 5.78 -3.41
CA GLU A 16 8.48 4.42 -3.55
C GLU A 16 7.00 4.45 -3.94
N ALA A 17 6.19 5.35 -3.38
CA ALA A 17 4.78 5.48 -3.74
C ALA A 17 4.60 5.83 -5.22
N MET A 18 5.38 6.78 -5.75
CA MET A 18 5.38 7.11 -7.18
C MET A 18 5.84 5.92 -8.01
N ARG A 19 6.91 5.24 -7.59
CA ARG A 19 7.46 4.07 -8.28
C ARG A 19 6.45 2.93 -8.39
N HIS A 20 5.69 2.68 -7.34
CA HIS A 20 4.61 1.69 -7.36
C HIS A 20 3.58 2.00 -8.45
N VAL A 21 3.07 3.23 -8.49
CA VAL A 21 2.08 3.65 -9.50
C VAL A 21 2.66 3.53 -10.91
N LEU A 22 3.86 4.05 -11.15
CA LEU A 22 4.52 4.00 -12.46
C LEU A 22 4.86 2.57 -12.89
N SER A 23 5.21 1.70 -11.95
CA SER A 23 5.52 0.30 -12.24
C SER A 23 4.27 -0.48 -12.69
N THR A 24 3.10 -0.16 -12.11
CA THR A 24 1.83 -0.85 -12.42
C THR A 24 1.16 -0.40 -13.71
N LEU A 25 1.45 0.82 -14.15
CA LEU A 25 0.88 1.37 -15.39
C LEU A 25 1.78 1.01 -16.58
N ASP A 26 1.14 0.65 -17.69
CA ASP A 26 1.80 0.50 -18.97
C ASP A 26 1.68 1.82 -19.74
N TYR A 27 2.82 2.38 -20.15
CA TYR A 27 2.89 3.66 -20.83
C TYR A 27 4.05 3.66 -21.84
N PRO A 28 3.91 4.34 -22.98
CA PRO A 28 4.98 4.40 -23.99
C PRO A 28 6.23 5.08 -23.42
N ASP A 29 7.40 4.64 -23.88
CA ASP A 29 8.72 5.14 -23.44
C ASP A 29 9.00 5.00 -21.94
N LYS A 30 8.41 3.98 -21.29
CA LYS A 30 8.70 3.62 -19.90
C LYS A 30 10.17 3.23 -19.73
N ASP A 31 10.89 4.03 -18.95
CA ASP A 31 12.25 3.69 -18.50
C ASP A 31 12.17 2.63 -17.37
N PRO A 32 12.59 1.38 -17.61
CA PRO A 32 12.55 0.31 -16.61
C PRO A 32 13.54 0.53 -15.45
N ALA A 33 14.56 1.36 -15.62
CA ALA A 33 15.51 1.69 -14.56
C ALA A 33 14.88 2.63 -13.53
N VAL A 34 14.03 3.56 -13.98
CA VAL A 34 13.31 4.50 -13.11
C VAL A 34 12.03 3.88 -12.56
N ALA A 35 11.17 3.30 -13.40
CA ALA A 35 9.90 2.71 -13.01
C ALA A 35 10.01 1.22 -12.61
N CYS A 36 11.06 0.86 -11.87
CA CYS A 36 11.23 -0.51 -11.41
C CYS A 36 10.32 -0.84 -10.22
N ALA A 37 10.30 -2.13 -9.84
CA ALA A 37 9.47 -2.59 -8.74
C ALA A 37 9.83 -1.86 -7.43
N PRO A 38 8.82 -1.41 -6.64
CA PRO A 38 9.07 -0.73 -5.37
C PRO A 38 9.66 -1.69 -4.32
N ASP A 39 10.35 -1.13 -3.35
CA ASP A 39 10.95 -1.86 -2.23
C ASP A 39 9.84 -2.50 -1.35
N PRO A 40 9.81 -3.85 -1.22
CA PRO A 40 8.78 -4.55 -0.45
C PRO A 40 8.84 -4.26 1.05
N LEU A 41 9.95 -3.72 1.56
CA LEU A 41 10.05 -3.29 2.96
C LEU A 41 9.31 -1.99 3.23
N ILE A 42 9.14 -1.15 2.21
CA ILE A 42 8.48 0.17 2.28
C ILE A 42 7.03 0.06 1.82
N ILE A 43 6.77 -0.67 0.74
CA ILE A 43 5.44 -0.87 0.17
C ILE A 43 4.94 -2.28 0.46
N GLY A 44 3.85 -2.36 1.22
CA GLY A 44 3.14 -3.59 1.52
C GLY A 44 1.74 -3.61 0.90
N HIS A 45 1.29 -4.78 0.45
CA HIS A 45 -0.09 -4.96 0.04
C HIS A 45 -0.98 -5.12 1.28
N ALA A 46 -2.14 -4.46 1.29
CA ALA A 46 -3.08 -4.57 2.41
C ALA A 46 -3.49 -6.02 2.67
N SER A 47 -3.63 -6.86 1.62
CA SER A 47 -3.90 -8.30 1.77
C SER A 47 -2.84 -9.03 2.61
N GLN A 48 -1.59 -8.58 2.62
CA GLN A 48 -0.50 -9.21 3.37
C GLN A 48 -0.41 -8.73 4.82
N VAL A 49 -0.94 -7.53 5.11
CA VAL A 49 -0.92 -6.92 6.46
C VAL A 49 -2.20 -7.22 7.24
N ILE A 50 -3.34 -7.36 6.54
CA ILE A 50 -4.65 -7.60 7.17
C ILE A 50 -4.73 -8.96 7.86
N HIS A 51 -4.02 -9.99 7.38
CA HIS A 51 -3.96 -11.31 8.05
C HIS A 51 -3.27 -11.28 9.44
N GLY A 52 -2.55 -10.20 9.78
CA GLY A 52 -1.87 -10.05 11.07
C GLY A 52 -2.49 -9.00 11.99
N SER A 53 -3.61 -8.39 11.63
CA SER A 53 -4.20 -7.28 12.40
C SER A 53 -5.72 -7.24 12.26
N ASP A 54 -6.38 -8.30 12.74
CA ASP A 54 -7.84 -8.37 12.96
C ASP A 54 -8.40 -7.22 13.84
N HIS A 55 -7.55 -6.42 14.49
CA HIS A 55 -8.00 -5.36 15.38
C HIS A 55 -8.01 -3.93 14.78
N ILE A 56 -7.25 -3.66 13.71
CA ILE A 56 -7.12 -2.28 13.19
C ILE A 56 -8.31 -1.88 12.30
N LEU A 57 -8.92 -2.84 11.59
CA LEU A 57 -10.07 -2.58 10.72
C LEU A 57 -11.40 -2.46 11.47
N GLY A 58 -11.50 -2.99 12.70
CA GLY A 58 -12.71 -2.89 13.53
C GLY A 58 -13.07 -1.44 13.90
N ALA A 59 -12.07 -0.56 14.03
CA ALA A 59 -12.27 0.84 14.41
C ALA A 59 -12.73 1.74 13.25
N SER A 60 -12.60 1.29 12.00
CA SER A 60 -13.08 2.01 10.81
C SER A 60 -14.36 1.43 10.22
N LEU A 61 -14.91 0.37 10.82
CA LEU A 61 -16.23 -0.15 10.45
C LEU A 61 -17.32 0.72 11.10
N HIS A 62 -18.20 1.21 10.25
CA HIS A 62 -19.38 2.00 10.59
C HIS A 62 -20.18 1.34 11.75
N PRO A 63 -20.68 2.12 12.74
CA PRO A 63 -21.31 1.60 13.96
C PRO A 63 -22.52 0.67 13.74
N GLU A 64 -23.06 0.60 12.53
CA GLU A 64 -24.18 -0.27 12.18
C GLU A 64 -23.85 -1.77 12.18
N HIS A 65 -22.58 -2.17 12.08
CA HIS A 65 -22.20 -3.59 12.17
C HIS A 65 -21.98 -4.10 13.61
N ARG A 66 -22.27 -3.29 14.65
CA ARG A 66 -22.10 -3.69 16.07
C ARG A 66 -23.21 -4.62 16.59
N ARG A 67 -24.27 -4.91 15.82
CA ARG A 67 -25.39 -5.78 16.25
C ARG A 67 -25.53 -7.00 15.34
N SER A 68 -24.68 -8.00 15.54
CA SER A 68 -25.08 -9.42 15.38
C SER A 68 -23.95 -10.32 15.85
N SER A 69 -23.93 -10.58 17.15
CA SER A 69 -23.53 -11.85 17.77
C SER A 69 -24.04 -11.83 19.21
#